data_AF-A0A970AIC0-F1
#
_entry.id   AF-A0A970AIC0-F1
#
_cell.length_a   1.000
_cell.length_b   1.000
_cell.length_c   1.000
_cell.angle_alpha   90.00
_cell.angle_beta   90.00
_cell.angle_gamma   90.00
#
_symmetry.space_group_name_H-M   'P 1'
#
loop_
_entity.id
_entity.type
_entity.pdbx_description
1 polymer ?
#
loop_
_entity_poly.entity_id
_entity_poly.type
_entity_poly.pdbx_seq_one_letter_code
_entity_poly.pdbx_strand_id
1 'polypeptide(L)' 'SFKTRSRAKIEVIDYILWYNSQRLHSYLDYCSPMEFEKIYFEPRFRKGSI' A
#
# COMPACT_ATOMS: atom_id res chain seq x y z
N SER A 1 0.64 23.95 -5.92
CA SER A 1 2.05 24.01 -5.47
C SER A 1 2.08 24.08 -3.95
N PHE A 2 3.02 23.40 -3.30
CA PHE A 2 3.15 23.43 -1.83
C PHE A 2 3.82 24.72 -1.37
N LYS A 3 3.30 25.32 -0.29
CA LYS A 3 3.81 26.59 0.26
C LYS A 3 5.19 26.44 0.89
N THR A 4 5.53 25.26 1.41
CA THR A 4 6.82 24.97 2.04
C THR A 4 7.31 23.57 1.70
N ARG A 5 8.63 23.37 1.74
CA ARG A 5 9.25 22.05 1.58
C ARG A 5 8.76 21.06 2.63
N SER A 6 8.54 21.51 3.87
CA SER A 6 8.05 20.65 4.95
C SER A 6 6.63 20.15 4.66
N ARG A 7 5.74 21.01 4.13
CA ARG A 7 4.40 20.57 3.75
C ARG A 7 4.43 19.57 2.59
N ALA A 8 5.27 19.82 1.58
CA ALA A 8 5.44 18.89 0.47
C ALA A 8 5.89 17.50 0.96
N LYS A 9 6.82 17.44 1.91
CA LYS A 9 7.30 16.16 2.48
C LYS A 9 6.20 15.38 3.19
N ILE A 10 5.41 16.06 4.02
CA ILE A 10 4.31 15.43 4.76
C ILE A 10 3.31 14.81 3.77
N GLU A 11 2.91 15.58 2.77
CA GLU A 11 1.92 15.15 1.77
C GLU A 11 2.42 13.98 0.92
N VAL A 12 3.72 13.94 0.60
CA VAL A 12 4.33 12.80 -0.08
C VAL A 12 4.32 11.55 0.80
N ILE A 13 4.62 11.68 2.09
CA ILE A 13 4.57 10.56 3.04
C ILE A 13 3.13 10.05 3.18
N ASP A 14 2.17 10.95 3.36
CA ASP A 14 0.75 10.62 3.47
C ASP A 14 0.26 9.88 2.22
N TYR A 15 0.68 10.34 1.04
CA TYR A 15 0.37 9.66 -0.22
C TYR A 15 0.95 8.25 -0.28
N ILE A 16 2.22 8.05 0.12
CA ILE A 16 2.87 6.73 0.12
C ILE A 16 2.16 5.78 1.09
N LEU A 17 1.79 6.26 2.29
CA LEU A 17 1.08 5.46 3.28
C LEU A 17 -0.28 5.01 2.75
N TRP A 18 -1.05 5.91 2.15
CA TRP A 18 -2.32 5.58 1.52
C TRP A 18 -2.15 4.62 0.35
N TYR A 19 -1.17 4.88 -0.54
CA TYR A 19 -0.93 4.04 -1.71
C TYR A 19 -0.59 2.61 -1.32
N ASN A 20 0.30 2.43 -0.34
CA ASN A 20 0.73 1.09 0.05
C ASN A 20 -0.33 0.33 0.84
N SER A 21 -1.11 1.01 1.69
CA SER A 21 -2.00 0.33 2.65
C SER A 21 -3.49 0.36 2.33
N GLN A 22 -3.96 1.27 1.47
CA GLN A 22 -5.41 1.50 1.24
C GLN A 22 -5.80 1.52 -0.24
N ARG A 23 -4.87 1.76 -1.17
CA ARG A 23 -5.19 1.91 -2.60
C ARG A 23 -5.55 0.56 -3.23
N LEU A 24 -6.83 0.37 -3.56
CA LEU A 24 -7.33 -0.87 -4.17
C LEU A 24 -7.02 -0.97 -5.67
N HIS A 25 -6.11 -1.85 -6.08
CA HIS A 25 -5.71 -1.95 -7.48
C HIS A 25 -6.52 -3.04 -8.21
N SER A 26 -7.20 -2.72 -9.31
CA SER A 26 -8.02 -3.70 -10.06
C SER A 26 -7.20 -4.88 -10.58
N TYR A 27 -5.96 -4.64 -11.03
CA TYR A 27 -5.00 -5.71 -11.37
C TYR A 27 -4.63 -6.62 -10.18
N LEU A 28 -4.69 -6.14 -8.94
CA LEU A 28 -4.41 -6.92 -7.73
C LEU A 28 -5.69 -7.47 -7.10
N ASP A 29 -6.72 -7.75 -7.93
CA ASP A 29 -8.04 -8.21 -7.48
C ASP A 29 -8.68 -7.30 -6.44
N TYR A 30 -8.50 -5.99 -6.62
CA TYR A 30 -8.95 -4.94 -5.71
C TYR A 30 -8.35 -5.02 -4.29
N CYS A 31 -7.19 -5.63 -4.10
CA CYS A 31 -6.39 -5.51 -2.89
C CYS A 31 -5.42 -4.31 -2.95
N SER A 32 -4.99 -3.83 -1.79
CA SER A 32 -3.86 -2.91 -1.68
C SER A 32 -2.52 -3.62 -1.92
N PRO A 33 -1.45 -2.89 -2.30
CA PRO A 33 -0.11 -3.46 -2.47
C PRO A 33 0.37 -4.25 -1.25
N MET A 34 0.16 -3.71 -0.04
CA MET A 34 0.56 -4.40 1.19
C MET A 34 -0.26 -5.67 1.45
N GLU A 35 -1.56 -5.69 1.14
CA GLU A 35 -2.37 -6.90 1.24
C GLU A 35 -1.96 -7.96 0.23
N PHE A 36 -1.65 -7.54 -1.00
CA PHE A 36 -1.09 -8.45 -2.00
C PHE A 36 0.21 -9.08 -1.49
N GLU A 37 1.12 -8.28 -0.93
CA GLU A 37 2.37 -8.83 -0.38
C GLU A 37 2.12 -9.85 0.74
N LYS A 38 1.17 -9.56 1.64
CA LYS A 38 0.76 -10.50 2.69
C LYS A 38 0.24 -11.80 2.10
N ILE A 39 -0.72 -11.74 1.18
CA ILE A 39 -1.38 -12.93 0.62
C ILE A 39 -0.39 -13.84 -0.13
N TYR A 40 0.58 -13.28 -0.84
CA TYR A 40 1.41 -14.04 -1.78
C TYR A 40 2.84 -14.32 -1.28
N PHE A 41 3.40 -13.46 -0.43
CA PHE A 41 4.80 -13.56 0.01
C PHE A 41 4.96 -13.79 1.51
N GLU A 42 3.97 -13.49 2.36
CA GLU A 42 4.04 -13.86 3.77
C GLU A 42 3.64 -15.33 3.98
N PRO A 43 4.53 -16.18 4.54
CA PRO A 43 4.23 -17.61 4.74
C PRO A 43 2.98 -17.87 5.58
N ARG A 44 2.67 -16.97 6.53
CA ARG A 44 1.51 -17.09 7.43
C ARG A 44 0.16 -16.87 6.73
N PHE A 45 0.16 -16.23 5.57
CA PHE A 45 -1.05 -15.82 4.85
C PHE A 45 -1.12 -16.38 3.44
N ARG A 46 -0.16 -17.23 3.03
CA ARG A 46 -0.25 -17.96 1.75
C ARG A 46 -1.54 -18.77 1.73
N LYS A 47 -2.43 -18.43 0.79
CA LYS A 47 -3.62 -19.21 0.45
C LYS A 47 -3.16 -20.63 0.06
N GLY A 48 -3.24 -21.57 1.01
CA GLY A 48 -2.77 -22.95 0.84
C GLY A 48 -2.02 -23.57 2.03
N SER A 49 -1.75 -22.85 3.12
CA SER A 49 -1.32 -23.49 4.37
C SER A 49 -2.51 -24.15 5.07
N ILE A 50 -2.62 -25.46 4.89
CA ILE A 50 -3.36 -26.40 5.73
C ILE A 50 -2.44 -26.81 6.88
#